data_AF-A0A382JAY1-F1
#
_entry.id   AF-A0A382JAY1-F1
#
_cell.length_a   1.000
_cell.length_b   1.000
_cell.length_c   1.000
_cell.angle_alpha   90.00
_cell.angle_beta   90.00
_cell.angle_gamma   90.00
#
_symmetry.space_group_name_H-M   'P 1'
#
loop_
_entity.id
_entity.type
_entity.pdbx_description
1 polymer ?
#
loop_
_entity_poly.entity_id
_entity_poly.type
_entity_poly.pdbx_seq_one_letter_code
_entity_poly.pdbx_strand_id
1 'polypeptide(L)'
;IENNCLSSEEIVRLYESIRHQVNHVFDATTLRPKLESSEDVIESIIANQSSRKIPKQPSAKARKNLFGKEFNRMDRSHHMAKLINYTLSDLMLRYENTLIFGEDVAQKGGVYHVTADLYKQFGVRRVFNSPLDETSIIGFGIGFGQNGFIPIPEIQFLAYFHNAEDQLRGEAATLPFFSKGQFTNPMVLRVPGLAYQKGFGGHFHNDNSLTVLRDIPGLILAVPSNGADASRMLRTAIREAYENGRVVVFIEPIALYMAKDLYEPKDGKWVFQYPDLDEEIPLGKISEYGNGKTLTIITYGNGLYLSLQAKKEIEKKLKKKIKVIDLRWLSDINIQKLLNAIGTCENVL
;
A
#
# COMPACT_ATOMS: atom_id res chain seq x y z
N ILE A 1 -32.60 -14.59 43.05
CA ILE A 1 -33.24 -14.28 44.34
C ILE A 1 -34.60 -13.63 44.12
N GLU A 2 -34.70 -12.35 43.75
CA GLU A 2 -36.01 -11.66 43.63
C GLU A 2 -36.96 -12.27 42.60
N ASN A 3 -36.44 -12.76 41.48
CA ASN A 3 -37.22 -13.45 40.44
C ASN A 3 -37.26 -15.00 40.63
N ASN A 4 -36.82 -15.53 41.77
CA ASN A 4 -36.75 -16.97 42.06
C ASN A 4 -35.96 -17.84 41.06
N CYS A 5 -35.06 -17.25 40.25
CA CYS A 5 -34.26 -18.01 39.29
C CYS A 5 -33.13 -18.84 39.94
N LEU A 6 -32.57 -18.36 41.04
CA LEU A 6 -31.52 -19.01 41.83
C LEU A 6 -31.66 -18.59 43.30
N SER A 7 -31.43 -19.54 44.19
CA SER A 7 -31.23 -19.33 45.64
C SER A 7 -29.90 -18.62 45.92
N SER A 8 -29.75 -18.08 47.14
CA SER A 8 -28.51 -17.45 47.59
C SER A 8 -27.34 -18.44 47.56
N GLU A 9 -27.56 -19.69 47.96
CA GLU A 9 -26.56 -20.76 47.94
C GLU A 9 -26.12 -21.10 46.52
N GLU A 10 -27.06 -21.18 45.57
CA GLU A 10 -26.75 -21.44 44.17
C GLU A 10 -25.97 -20.30 43.53
N ILE A 11 -26.27 -19.04 43.89
CA ILE A 11 -25.49 -17.88 43.43
C ILE A 11 -24.07 -17.92 43.99
N VAL A 12 -23.90 -18.22 45.27
CA VAL A 12 -22.57 -18.36 45.88
C VAL A 12 -21.79 -19.50 45.21
N ARG A 13 -22.42 -20.66 44.98
CA ARG A 13 -21.77 -21.77 44.27
C ARG A 13 -21.37 -21.40 42.85
N LEU A 14 -22.22 -20.69 42.11
CA LEU A 14 -21.91 -20.22 40.76
C LEU A 14 -20.73 -19.23 40.77
N TYR A 15 -20.76 -18.27 41.69
CA TYR A 15 -19.67 -17.32 41.87
C TYR A 15 -18.34 -18.03 42.17
N GLU A 16 -18.36 -18.97 43.11
CA GLU A 16 -17.18 -19.76 43.49
C GLU A 16 -16.65 -20.62 42.34
N SER A 17 -17.55 -21.26 41.59
CA SER A 17 -17.19 -22.02 40.39
C SER A 17 -16.51 -21.13 39.34
N ILE A 18 -17.06 -19.95 39.07
CA ILE A 18 -16.46 -18.98 38.14
C ILE A 18 -15.10 -18.51 38.67
N ARG A 19 -15.00 -18.22 39.97
CA ARG A 19 -13.73 -17.81 40.61
C ARG A 19 -12.64 -18.87 40.45
N HIS A 20 -12.97 -20.14 40.69
CA HIS A 20 -12.02 -21.24 40.48
C HIS A 20 -11.60 -21.37 39.02
N GLN A 21 -12.54 -21.25 38.07
CA GLN A 21 -12.22 -21.28 36.65
C GLN A 21 -11.31 -20.11 36.23
N VAL A 22 -11.60 -18.88 36.69
CA VAL A 22 -10.77 -17.70 36.42
C VAL A 22 -9.37 -17.88 37.00
N ASN A 23 -9.23 -18.36 38.24
CA ASN A 23 -7.93 -18.60 38.86
C ASN A 23 -7.12 -19.67 38.10
N HIS A 24 -7.77 -20.78 37.70
CA HIS A 24 -7.11 -21.81 36.91
C HIS A 24 -6.58 -21.28 35.58
N VAL A 25 -7.39 -20.47 34.87
CA VAL A 25 -6.97 -19.84 33.61
C VAL A 25 -5.87 -18.81 33.84
N PHE A 26 -5.95 -18.03 34.93
CA PHE A 26 -4.91 -17.07 35.32
C PHE A 26 -3.57 -17.79 35.52
N ASP A 27 -3.53 -18.80 36.39
CA ASP A 27 -2.30 -19.56 36.69
C ASP A 27 -1.71 -20.15 35.41
N ALA A 28 -2.54 -20.82 34.59
CA ALA A 28 -2.11 -21.37 33.30
C ALA A 28 -1.59 -20.30 32.31
N THR A 29 -2.16 -19.10 32.33
CA THR A 29 -1.76 -18.00 31.44
C THR A 29 -0.46 -17.34 31.90
N THR A 30 -0.22 -17.23 33.20
CA THR A 30 1.03 -16.65 33.73
C THR A 30 2.28 -17.45 33.34
N LEU A 31 2.12 -18.74 33.07
CA LEU A 31 3.19 -19.64 32.63
C LEU A 31 3.42 -19.61 31.11
N ARG A 32 2.58 -18.93 30.33
CA ARG A 32 2.75 -18.85 28.87
C ARG A 32 3.92 -17.92 28.51
N PRO A 33 4.63 -18.20 27.40
CA PRO A 33 5.62 -17.27 26.86
C PRO A 33 5.03 -15.88 26.65
N LYS A 34 5.81 -14.86 27.00
CA LYS A 34 5.47 -13.46 26.79
C LYS A 34 6.29 -12.92 25.62
N LEU A 35 5.81 -11.83 25.02
CA LEU A 35 6.58 -11.05 24.07
C LEU A 35 7.51 -10.16 24.89
N GLU A 36 8.82 -10.26 24.67
CA GLU A 36 9.83 -9.58 25.50
C GLU A 36 10.47 -8.39 24.79
N SER A 37 10.35 -8.32 23.46
CA SER A 37 10.93 -7.28 22.62
C SER A 37 9.93 -6.70 21.62
N SER A 38 10.27 -5.55 21.04
CA SER A 38 9.55 -4.97 19.90
C SER A 38 9.51 -5.90 18.70
N GLU A 39 10.59 -6.66 18.51
CA GLU A 39 10.76 -7.62 17.44
C GLU A 39 9.74 -8.76 17.59
N ASP A 40 9.58 -9.31 18.79
CA ASP A 40 8.57 -10.36 19.05
C ASP A 40 7.14 -9.86 18.77
N VAL A 41 6.86 -8.59 19.14
CA VAL A 41 5.57 -7.95 18.86
C VAL A 41 5.36 -7.85 17.35
N ILE A 42 6.33 -7.35 16.59
CA ILE A 42 6.21 -7.25 15.15
C ILE A 42 6.07 -8.63 14.51
N GLU A 43 6.88 -9.62 14.89
CA GLU A 43 6.77 -10.99 14.38
C GLU A 43 5.36 -11.56 14.58
N SER A 44 4.74 -11.32 15.73
CA SER A 44 3.38 -11.78 16.00
C SER A 44 2.31 -11.06 15.16
N ILE A 45 2.50 -9.79 14.83
CA ILE A 45 1.59 -8.97 14.01
C ILE A 45 1.72 -9.33 12.52
N ILE A 46 2.91 -9.75 12.08
CA ILE A 46 3.16 -10.10 10.68
C ILE A 46 3.10 -11.60 10.41
N ALA A 47 2.79 -12.39 11.43
CA ALA A 47 2.75 -13.84 11.36
C ALA A 47 1.80 -14.35 10.27
N ASN A 48 2.23 -15.34 9.52
CA ASN A 48 1.39 -16.01 8.55
C ASN A 48 1.75 -17.49 8.51
N GLN A 49 0.81 -18.35 8.90
CA GLN A 49 1.00 -19.81 8.87
C GLN A 49 0.73 -20.41 7.48
N SER A 50 0.19 -19.62 6.54
CA SER A 50 -0.15 -20.04 5.19
C SER A 50 0.84 -19.50 4.16
N SER A 51 1.64 -20.37 3.53
CA SER A 51 2.52 -19.96 2.43
C SER A 51 1.85 -20.24 1.08
N ARG A 52 1.77 -19.24 0.20
CA ARG A 52 1.29 -19.42 -1.18
C ARG A 52 2.44 -19.35 -2.16
N LYS A 53 2.49 -20.28 -3.11
CA LYS A 53 3.50 -20.25 -4.18
C LYS A 53 3.14 -19.19 -5.21
N ILE A 54 4.07 -18.27 -5.46
CA ILE A 54 3.87 -17.22 -6.46
C ILE A 54 3.62 -17.83 -7.86
N PRO A 55 2.55 -17.43 -8.57
CA PRO A 55 2.29 -17.87 -9.94
C PRO A 55 3.34 -17.34 -10.93
N LYS A 56 3.56 -18.09 -12.00
CA LYS A 56 4.48 -17.72 -13.09
C LYS A 56 4.01 -16.44 -13.78
N GLN A 57 4.97 -15.74 -14.39
CA GLN A 57 4.64 -14.56 -15.19
C GLN A 57 3.72 -14.92 -16.37
N PRO A 58 2.79 -14.02 -16.75
CA PRO A 58 1.93 -14.24 -17.91
C PRO A 58 2.74 -14.41 -19.20
N SER A 59 2.32 -15.35 -20.04
CA SER A 59 2.95 -15.53 -21.35
C SER A 59 2.71 -14.33 -22.27
N ALA A 60 3.64 -14.07 -23.19
CA ALA A 60 3.47 -13.02 -24.21
C ALA A 60 2.18 -13.20 -25.03
N LYS A 61 1.75 -14.44 -25.28
CA LYS A 61 0.48 -14.74 -25.97
C LYS A 61 -0.73 -14.30 -25.14
N ALA A 62 -0.76 -14.61 -23.85
CA ALA A 62 -1.85 -14.21 -22.96
C ALA A 62 -1.93 -12.67 -22.86
N ARG A 63 -0.78 -12.00 -22.73
CA ARG A 63 -0.72 -10.53 -22.71
C ARG A 63 -1.19 -9.91 -24.03
N LYS A 64 -0.75 -10.43 -25.19
CA LYS A 64 -1.24 -9.98 -26.50
C LYS A 64 -2.76 -10.09 -26.62
N ASN A 65 -3.34 -11.18 -26.13
CA ASN A 65 -4.79 -11.36 -26.12
C ASN A 65 -5.51 -10.34 -25.21
N LEU A 66 -4.97 -10.10 -24.01
CA LEU A 66 -5.56 -9.18 -23.03
C LEU A 66 -5.50 -7.71 -23.49
N PHE A 67 -4.31 -7.26 -23.88
CA PHE A 67 -4.07 -5.85 -24.22
C PHE A 67 -4.47 -5.50 -25.67
N GLY A 68 -4.58 -6.49 -26.55
CA GLY A 68 -4.94 -6.29 -27.95
C GLY A 68 -4.04 -5.25 -28.62
N LYS A 69 -4.64 -4.18 -29.16
CA LYS A 69 -3.91 -3.09 -29.85
C LYS A 69 -2.96 -2.32 -28.92
N GLU A 70 -3.24 -2.29 -27.61
CA GLU A 70 -2.40 -1.58 -26.65
C GLU A 70 -1.07 -2.30 -26.39
N PHE A 71 -0.98 -3.61 -26.67
CA PHE A 71 0.25 -4.39 -26.44
C PHE A 71 1.47 -3.77 -27.15
N ASN A 72 1.31 -3.36 -28.40
CA ASN A 72 2.40 -2.76 -29.19
C ASN A 72 2.72 -1.31 -28.79
N ARG A 73 1.91 -0.69 -27.91
CA ARG A 73 2.12 0.69 -27.43
C ARG A 73 2.86 0.71 -26.09
N MET A 74 3.08 -0.44 -25.46
CA MET A 74 3.77 -0.57 -24.17
C MET A 74 5.25 -0.20 -24.24
N ASP A 75 5.86 -0.33 -25.42
CA ASP A 75 7.27 0.04 -25.64
C ASP A 75 7.49 1.57 -25.59
N ARG A 76 6.41 2.36 -25.62
CA ARG A 76 6.48 3.81 -25.50
C ARG A 76 6.54 4.24 -24.04
N SER A 77 7.13 5.40 -23.79
CA SER A 77 7.07 6.02 -22.47
C SER A 77 5.69 6.62 -22.21
N HIS A 78 5.15 6.39 -21.02
CA HIS A 78 3.85 6.88 -20.59
C HIS A 78 3.91 7.56 -19.23
N HIS A 79 2.86 8.31 -18.90
CA HIS A 79 2.66 8.90 -17.58
C HIS A 79 2.25 7.84 -16.55
N MET A 80 2.35 8.17 -15.27
CA MET A 80 2.18 7.23 -14.14
C MET A 80 0.85 6.46 -14.18
N ALA A 81 -0.29 7.13 -14.37
CA ALA A 81 -1.59 6.46 -14.37
C ALA A 81 -1.69 5.33 -15.40
N LYS A 82 -1.09 5.52 -16.59
CA LYS A 82 -1.08 4.49 -17.63
C LYS A 82 -0.18 3.31 -17.28
N LEU A 83 0.96 3.56 -16.64
CA LEU A 83 1.86 2.49 -16.19
C LEU A 83 1.24 1.69 -15.03
N ILE A 84 0.53 2.33 -14.11
CA ILE A 84 -0.25 1.64 -13.07
C ILE A 84 -1.34 0.78 -13.72
N ASN A 85 -2.09 1.30 -14.70
CA ASN A 85 -3.09 0.54 -15.44
C ASN A 85 -2.50 -0.73 -16.10
N TYR A 86 -1.40 -0.61 -16.83
CA TYR A 86 -0.71 -1.78 -17.40
C TYR A 86 -0.26 -2.78 -16.34
N THR A 87 0.22 -2.27 -15.20
CA THR A 87 0.64 -3.12 -14.07
C THR A 87 -0.54 -3.88 -13.49
N LEU A 88 -1.69 -3.22 -13.27
CA LEU A 88 -2.90 -3.85 -12.77
C LEU A 88 -3.41 -4.94 -13.72
N SER A 89 -3.44 -4.69 -15.03
CA SER A 89 -3.80 -5.70 -16.03
C SER A 89 -2.88 -6.93 -15.97
N ASP A 90 -1.56 -6.74 -15.92
CA ASP A 90 -0.60 -7.84 -15.85
C ASP A 90 -0.72 -8.61 -14.51
N LEU A 91 -0.92 -7.90 -13.39
CA LEU A 91 -1.15 -8.49 -12.07
C LEU A 91 -2.45 -9.30 -12.03
N MET A 92 -3.54 -8.78 -12.59
CA MET A 92 -4.82 -9.48 -12.64
C MET A 92 -4.80 -10.73 -13.53
N LEU A 93 -3.95 -10.70 -14.57
CA LEU A 93 -3.68 -11.85 -15.43
C LEU A 93 -2.78 -12.89 -14.74
N ARG A 94 -1.83 -12.45 -13.92
CA ARG A 94 -0.90 -13.32 -13.18
C ARG A 94 -1.54 -13.97 -11.96
N TYR A 95 -2.30 -13.19 -11.21
CA TYR A 95 -2.97 -13.59 -9.97
C TYR A 95 -4.47 -13.67 -10.23
N GLU A 96 -4.95 -14.84 -10.64
CA GLU A 96 -6.33 -15.07 -11.07
C GLU A 96 -7.38 -14.82 -9.98
N ASN A 97 -6.96 -14.78 -8.72
CA ASN A 97 -7.78 -14.50 -7.55
C ASN A 97 -7.71 -13.03 -7.09
N THR A 98 -7.22 -12.09 -7.91
CA THR A 98 -7.21 -10.66 -7.56
C THR A 98 -8.54 -9.98 -7.86
N LEU A 99 -9.00 -9.07 -7.02
CA LEU A 99 -10.24 -8.31 -7.26
C LEU A 99 -9.94 -6.81 -7.22
N ILE A 100 -10.48 -6.01 -8.13
CA ILE A 100 -10.43 -4.55 -8.04
C ILE A 100 -11.84 -4.04 -7.81
N PHE A 101 -12.04 -3.27 -6.76
CA PHE A 101 -13.33 -2.67 -6.47
C PHE A 101 -13.16 -1.38 -5.67
N GLY A 102 -14.21 -0.58 -5.66
CA GLY A 102 -14.20 0.77 -5.09
C GLY A 102 -15.19 1.64 -5.85
N GLU A 103 -15.17 2.93 -5.60
CA GLU A 103 -16.08 3.86 -6.26
C GLU A 103 -15.63 4.12 -7.69
N ASP A 104 -16.55 3.94 -8.65
CA ASP A 104 -16.34 4.23 -10.08
C ASP A 104 -15.19 3.47 -10.78
N VAL A 105 -14.57 2.48 -10.15
CA VAL A 105 -13.41 1.76 -10.71
C VAL A 105 -13.76 0.85 -11.90
N ALA A 106 -15.03 0.48 -12.09
CA ALA A 106 -15.46 -0.48 -13.11
C ALA A 106 -15.61 0.15 -14.50
N GLN A 107 -16.84 0.41 -14.98
CA GLN A 107 -17.09 0.85 -16.35
C GLN A 107 -16.48 2.22 -16.66
N LYS A 108 -16.43 3.12 -15.66
CA LYS A 108 -15.80 4.45 -15.78
C LYS A 108 -14.27 4.39 -15.77
N GLY A 109 -13.69 3.34 -15.16
CA GLY A 109 -12.25 3.14 -15.05
C GLY A 109 -11.58 3.99 -13.97
N GLY A 110 -12.34 4.43 -12.97
CA GLY A 110 -11.91 5.35 -11.92
C GLY A 110 -11.96 6.81 -12.37
N VAL A 111 -11.98 7.74 -11.41
CA VAL A 111 -12.04 9.19 -11.67
C VAL A 111 -10.84 9.68 -12.49
N TYR A 112 -9.68 9.05 -12.31
CA TYR A 112 -8.43 9.36 -13.02
C TYR A 112 -8.08 8.33 -14.10
N HIS A 113 -9.02 7.46 -14.49
CA HIS A 113 -8.84 6.44 -15.53
C HIS A 113 -7.71 5.41 -15.26
N VAL A 114 -7.29 5.24 -14.01
CA VAL A 114 -6.23 4.27 -13.64
C VAL A 114 -6.68 2.83 -13.85
N THR A 115 -7.98 2.53 -13.68
CA THR A 115 -8.56 1.20 -13.92
C THR A 115 -9.29 1.09 -15.26
N ALA A 116 -9.02 2.01 -16.20
CA ALA A 116 -9.62 2.00 -17.53
C ALA A 116 -9.49 0.63 -18.21
N ASP A 117 -10.59 0.21 -18.85
CA ASP A 117 -10.76 -1.06 -19.57
C ASP A 117 -10.62 -2.35 -18.75
N LEU A 118 -10.24 -2.32 -17.48
CA LEU A 118 -10.11 -3.52 -16.64
C LEU A 118 -11.46 -4.25 -16.50
N TYR A 119 -12.56 -3.52 -16.37
CA TYR A 119 -13.92 -4.11 -16.38
C TYR A 119 -14.21 -4.89 -17.67
N LYS A 120 -13.81 -4.35 -18.84
CA LYS A 120 -14.03 -5.03 -20.13
C LYS A 120 -13.14 -6.26 -20.27
N GLN A 121 -11.93 -6.20 -19.70
CA GLN A 121 -10.93 -7.28 -19.77
C GLN A 121 -11.26 -8.46 -18.85
N PHE A 122 -11.71 -8.20 -17.62
CA PHE A 122 -11.88 -9.23 -16.58
C PHE A 122 -13.33 -9.47 -16.15
N GLY A 123 -14.25 -8.58 -16.55
CA GLY A 123 -15.67 -8.68 -16.24
C GLY A 123 -16.03 -8.32 -14.80
N VAL A 124 -17.33 -8.25 -14.55
CA VAL A 124 -17.92 -7.81 -13.27
C VAL A 124 -17.50 -8.65 -12.05
N ARG A 125 -17.13 -9.91 -12.26
CA ARG A 125 -16.70 -10.82 -11.17
C ARG A 125 -15.33 -10.47 -10.59
N ARG A 126 -14.55 -9.65 -11.28
CA ARG A 126 -13.17 -9.31 -10.94
C ARG A 126 -12.95 -7.81 -10.81
N VAL A 127 -13.78 -7.00 -11.48
CA VAL A 127 -13.78 -5.53 -11.40
C VAL A 127 -15.20 -5.02 -11.23
N PHE A 128 -15.52 -4.37 -10.11
CA PHE A 128 -16.88 -3.91 -9.83
C PHE A 128 -16.90 -2.66 -8.94
N ASN A 129 -17.99 -1.91 -9.02
CA ASN A 129 -18.18 -0.74 -8.15
C ASN A 129 -18.72 -1.17 -6.79
N SER A 130 -18.28 -0.50 -5.72
CA SER A 130 -18.85 -0.60 -4.38
C SER A 130 -19.95 0.45 -4.14
N PRO A 131 -20.71 0.36 -3.04
CA PRO A 131 -21.38 1.52 -2.45
C PRO A 131 -20.39 2.64 -2.11
N LEU A 132 -20.92 3.86 -1.94
CA LEU A 132 -20.17 5.04 -1.50
C LEU A 132 -19.97 5.00 0.03
N ASP A 133 -19.14 4.08 0.50
CA ASP A 133 -18.79 3.93 1.91
C ASP A 133 -17.41 3.28 2.06
N GLU A 134 -16.42 4.08 2.46
CA GLU A 134 -15.04 3.64 2.63
C GLU A 134 -14.90 2.50 3.65
N THR A 135 -15.73 2.50 4.69
CA THR A 135 -15.72 1.46 5.72
C THR A 135 -16.11 0.11 5.10
N SER A 136 -17.21 0.07 4.35
CA SER A 136 -17.63 -1.11 3.61
C SER A 136 -16.61 -1.56 2.57
N ILE A 137 -15.96 -0.64 1.86
CA ILE A 137 -14.92 -0.99 0.87
C ILE A 137 -13.79 -1.77 1.54
N ILE A 138 -13.23 -1.26 2.64
CA ILE A 138 -12.13 -1.96 3.32
C ILE A 138 -12.63 -3.27 3.95
N GLY A 139 -13.82 -3.27 4.56
CA GLY A 139 -14.45 -4.46 5.13
C GLY A 139 -14.69 -5.58 4.11
N PHE A 140 -15.12 -5.24 2.88
CA PHE A 140 -15.19 -6.22 1.78
C PHE A 140 -13.81 -6.77 1.43
N GLY A 141 -12.77 -5.93 1.42
CA GLY A 141 -11.39 -6.37 1.26
C GLY A 141 -10.98 -7.41 2.29
N ILE A 142 -11.25 -7.15 3.57
CA ILE A 142 -11.00 -8.10 4.66
C ILE A 142 -11.70 -9.43 4.39
N GLY A 143 -13.00 -9.39 4.11
CA GLY A 143 -13.79 -10.60 3.82
C GLY A 143 -13.30 -11.38 2.60
N PHE A 144 -12.96 -10.70 1.51
CA PHE A 144 -12.40 -11.35 0.31
C PHE A 144 -11.03 -11.98 0.58
N GLY A 145 -10.15 -11.29 1.32
CA GLY A 145 -8.83 -11.78 1.69
C GLY A 145 -8.91 -13.10 2.47
N GLN A 146 -9.82 -13.16 3.46
CA GLN A 146 -10.09 -14.37 4.24
C GLN A 146 -10.67 -15.52 3.39
N ASN A 147 -11.38 -15.20 2.30
CA ASN A 147 -11.93 -16.17 1.35
C ASN A 147 -10.96 -16.53 0.21
N GLY A 148 -9.67 -16.20 0.35
CA GLY A 148 -8.63 -16.66 -0.57
C GLY A 148 -8.33 -15.73 -1.74
N PHE A 149 -9.03 -14.60 -1.88
CA PHE A 149 -8.73 -13.59 -2.90
C PHE A 149 -7.57 -12.67 -2.49
N ILE A 150 -7.01 -11.95 -3.46
CA ILE A 150 -6.13 -10.79 -3.23
C ILE A 150 -6.85 -9.52 -3.67
N PRO A 151 -7.66 -8.93 -2.79
CA PRO A 151 -8.37 -7.70 -3.08
C PRO A 151 -7.39 -6.52 -3.25
N ILE A 152 -7.75 -5.65 -4.19
CA ILE A 152 -7.09 -4.39 -4.53
C ILE A 152 -8.16 -3.28 -4.46
N PRO A 153 -8.71 -2.99 -3.26
CA PRO A 153 -9.69 -1.95 -3.10
C PRO A 153 -9.09 -0.57 -3.44
N GLU A 154 -9.90 0.32 -3.99
CA GLU A 154 -9.56 1.74 -4.20
C GLU A 154 -10.45 2.62 -3.32
N ILE A 155 -9.82 3.45 -2.49
CA ILE A 155 -10.48 4.59 -1.84
C ILE A 155 -10.18 5.81 -2.70
N GLN A 156 -11.22 6.58 -3.05
CA GLN A 156 -11.11 7.56 -4.13
C GLN A 156 -10.12 8.70 -3.83
N PHE A 157 -10.02 9.11 -2.56
CA PHE A 157 -9.08 10.13 -2.09
C PHE A 157 -8.60 9.83 -0.66
N LEU A 158 -7.36 10.20 -0.35
CA LEU A 158 -6.78 10.03 0.99
C LEU A 158 -7.62 10.69 2.10
N ALA A 159 -8.23 11.84 1.86
CA ALA A 159 -9.07 12.47 2.87
C ALA A 159 -10.29 11.61 3.27
N TYR A 160 -10.78 10.76 2.37
CA TYR A 160 -11.93 9.88 2.64
C TYR A 160 -11.52 8.60 3.35
N PHE A 161 -10.24 8.20 3.25
CA PHE A 161 -9.71 7.09 4.04
C PHE A 161 -9.88 7.34 5.55
N HIS A 162 -9.86 8.61 6.00
CA HIS A 162 -10.08 8.97 7.40
C HIS A 162 -11.42 8.50 7.98
N ASN A 163 -12.42 8.22 7.12
CA ASN A 163 -13.70 7.66 7.56
C ASN A 163 -13.60 6.18 7.95
N ALA A 164 -12.55 5.47 7.49
CA ALA A 164 -12.47 4.01 7.51
C ALA A 164 -11.18 3.46 8.14
N GLU A 165 -10.39 4.30 8.81
CA GLU A 165 -9.05 3.94 9.32
C GLU A 165 -9.07 2.76 10.28
N ASP A 166 -10.14 2.64 11.07
CA ASP A 166 -10.31 1.57 12.05
C ASP A 166 -10.35 0.18 11.38
N GLN A 167 -10.89 0.08 10.16
CA GLN A 167 -10.86 -1.17 9.39
C GLN A 167 -9.43 -1.62 9.10
N LEU A 168 -8.47 -0.71 8.96
CA LEU A 168 -7.07 -1.10 8.84
C LEU A 168 -6.42 -1.38 10.19
N ARG A 169 -6.60 -0.46 11.16
CA ARG A 169 -5.93 -0.52 12.46
C ARG A 169 -6.47 -1.64 13.34
N GLY A 170 -7.76 -1.62 13.64
CA GLY A 170 -8.42 -2.55 14.55
C GLY A 170 -8.56 -3.94 13.96
N GLU A 171 -8.87 -4.01 12.66
CA GLU A 171 -9.27 -5.26 12.02
C GLU A 171 -8.17 -5.83 11.10
N ALA A 172 -7.82 -5.14 10.01
CA ALA A 172 -7.02 -5.73 8.95
C ALA A 172 -5.60 -6.11 9.41
N ALA A 173 -4.87 -5.16 9.99
CA ALA A 173 -3.47 -5.31 10.38
C ALA A 173 -3.26 -6.15 11.64
N THR A 174 -4.26 -6.19 12.55
CA THR A 174 -4.12 -6.85 13.86
C THR A 174 -4.60 -8.29 13.86
N LEU A 175 -5.36 -8.74 12.85
CA LEU A 175 -5.87 -10.12 12.78
C LEU A 175 -4.78 -11.21 12.94
N PRO A 176 -3.57 -11.10 12.35
CA PRO A 176 -2.55 -12.12 12.56
C PRO A 176 -2.12 -12.24 14.02
N PHE A 177 -2.06 -11.14 14.76
CA PHE A 177 -1.75 -11.15 16.18
C PHE A 177 -2.80 -11.95 16.98
N PHE A 178 -4.08 -11.63 16.81
CA PHE A 178 -5.15 -12.30 17.55
C PHE A 178 -5.35 -13.76 17.15
N SER A 179 -5.07 -14.09 15.89
CA SER A 179 -5.19 -15.45 15.36
C SER A 179 -3.90 -16.26 15.44
N LYS A 180 -2.82 -15.71 16.01
CA LYS A 180 -1.48 -16.32 16.01
C LYS A 180 -1.01 -16.73 14.59
N GLY A 181 -1.34 -15.91 13.60
CA GLY A 181 -1.02 -16.11 12.18
C GLY A 181 -1.88 -17.15 11.47
N GLN A 182 -2.93 -17.69 12.11
CA GLN A 182 -3.87 -18.60 11.44
C GLN A 182 -4.72 -17.89 10.38
N PHE A 183 -4.99 -16.60 10.58
CA PHE A 183 -5.70 -15.77 9.63
C PHE A 183 -4.92 -14.49 9.33
N THR A 184 -5.02 -14.05 8.07
CA THR A 184 -4.42 -12.81 7.56
C THR A 184 -5.41 -12.09 6.68
N ASN A 185 -5.24 -10.79 6.48
CA ASN A 185 -6.09 -9.99 5.58
C ASN A 185 -5.28 -9.48 4.38
N PRO A 186 -4.86 -10.36 3.45
CA PRO A 186 -4.00 -9.97 2.34
C PRO A 186 -4.73 -8.95 1.46
N MET A 187 -4.16 -7.76 1.26
CA MET A 187 -4.74 -6.76 0.36
C MET A 187 -3.73 -5.71 -0.07
N VAL A 188 -4.00 -5.05 -1.19
CA VAL A 188 -3.32 -3.81 -1.61
C VAL A 188 -4.35 -2.70 -1.75
N LEU A 189 -4.53 -1.91 -0.67
CA LEU A 189 -5.41 -0.75 -0.67
C LEU A 189 -4.75 0.39 -1.45
N ARG A 190 -5.34 0.76 -2.58
CA ARG A 190 -4.89 1.88 -3.40
C ARG A 190 -5.61 3.16 -2.98
N VAL A 191 -4.86 4.23 -2.80
CA VAL A 191 -5.41 5.53 -2.37
C VAL A 191 -4.73 6.66 -3.12
N PRO A 192 -5.41 7.34 -4.06
CA PRO A 192 -4.92 8.60 -4.61
C PRO A 192 -4.81 9.64 -3.50
N GLY A 193 -3.66 10.28 -3.37
CA GLY A 193 -3.41 11.24 -2.29
C GLY A 193 -2.23 12.16 -2.54
N LEU A 194 -1.78 12.78 -1.46
CA LEU A 194 -0.78 13.86 -1.42
C LEU A 194 -1.30 15.15 -2.05
N ALA A 195 -0.66 16.28 -1.69
CA ALA A 195 -1.10 17.61 -2.12
C ALA A 195 -1.22 17.73 -3.65
N TYR A 196 -2.40 18.15 -4.13
CA TYR A 196 -2.74 18.36 -5.54
C TYR A 196 -3.04 19.83 -5.83
N GLN A 197 -1.98 20.60 -6.08
CA GLN A 197 -2.08 22.06 -6.19
C GLN A 197 -2.79 22.57 -7.47
N LYS A 198 -3.23 21.69 -8.38
CA LYS A 198 -3.80 22.07 -9.68
C LYS A 198 -5.29 21.70 -9.76
N GLY A 199 -6.15 22.49 -9.13
CA GLY A 199 -7.60 22.36 -9.33
C GLY A 199 -8.44 22.81 -8.14
N PHE A 200 -9.76 22.63 -8.29
CA PHE A 200 -10.72 22.74 -7.19
C PHE A 200 -10.62 21.47 -6.34
N GLY A 201 -10.60 21.60 -5.01
CA GLY A 201 -10.43 20.43 -4.16
C GLY A 201 -10.34 20.71 -2.67
N GLY A 202 -9.90 21.91 -2.27
CA GLY A 202 -9.80 22.30 -0.87
C GLY A 202 -9.01 21.27 -0.03
N HIS A 203 -9.31 21.20 1.26
CA HIS A 203 -8.64 20.25 2.17
C HIS A 203 -8.98 18.77 1.86
N PHE A 204 -10.17 18.48 1.31
CA PHE A 204 -10.62 17.11 1.02
C PHE A 204 -9.95 16.44 -0.20
N HIS A 205 -9.28 17.20 -1.08
CA HIS A 205 -8.57 16.63 -2.25
C HIS A 205 -7.07 16.92 -2.24
N ASN A 206 -6.56 17.45 -1.13
CA ASN A 206 -5.15 17.82 -0.95
C ASN A 206 -4.55 17.23 0.34
N ASP A 207 -5.25 16.28 0.95
CA ASP A 207 -4.75 15.68 2.18
C ASP A 207 -3.40 14.98 1.97
N ASN A 208 -2.56 15.10 2.99
CA ASN A 208 -1.21 14.57 3.05
C ASN A 208 -0.92 13.94 4.42
N SER A 209 -1.97 13.58 5.16
CA SER A 209 -1.87 13.04 6.52
C SER A 209 -1.56 11.54 6.48
N LEU A 210 -0.28 11.21 6.27
CA LEU A 210 0.18 9.82 6.21
C LEU A 210 0.48 9.22 7.58
N THR A 211 0.54 10.03 8.65
CA THR A 211 0.90 9.57 10.00
C THR A 211 -0.03 8.48 10.50
N VAL A 212 -1.33 8.61 10.20
CA VAL A 212 -2.32 7.61 10.61
C VAL A 212 -2.03 6.20 10.08
N LEU A 213 -1.42 6.10 8.91
CA LEU A 213 -0.98 4.85 8.30
C LEU A 213 0.34 4.37 8.89
N ARG A 214 1.29 5.28 9.16
CA ARG A 214 2.59 4.95 9.75
C ARG A 214 2.48 4.44 11.19
N ASP A 215 1.44 4.87 11.90
CA ASP A 215 1.17 4.47 13.28
C ASP A 215 0.51 3.08 13.40
N ILE A 216 0.33 2.36 12.29
CA ILE A 216 -0.23 0.99 12.28
C ILE A 216 0.93 -0.01 12.16
N PRO A 217 1.26 -0.76 13.24
CA PRO A 217 2.35 -1.73 13.19
C PRO A 217 2.09 -2.82 12.15
N GLY A 218 3.14 -3.21 11.43
CA GLY A 218 3.05 -4.27 10.42
C GLY A 218 2.30 -3.87 9.14
N LEU A 219 1.79 -2.65 9.00
CA LEU A 219 1.27 -2.15 7.73
C LEU A 219 2.43 -1.79 6.80
N ILE A 220 2.35 -2.19 5.53
CA ILE A 220 3.32 -1.73 4.52
C ILE A 220 2.77 -0.46 3.86
N LEU A 221 3.48 0.66 4.00
CA LEU A 221 3.13 1.95 3.40
C LEU A 221 4.04 2.25 2.21
N ALA A 222 3.46 2.19 1.01
CA ALA A 222 4.14 2.44 -0.26
C ALA A 222 3.73 3.79 -0.84
N VAL A 223 4.71 4.61 -1.24
CA VAL A 223 4.48 5.91 -1.88
C VAL A 223 5.43 6.06 -3.07
N PRO A 224 5.07 5.54 -4.26
CA PRO A 224 5.91 5.68 -5.45
C PRO A 224 6.04 7.15 -5.87
N SER A 225 7.16 7.49 -6.48
CA SER A 225 7.44 8.88 -6.89
C SER A 225 7.33 9.12 -8.41
N ASN A 226 7.37 8.05 -9.20
CA ASN A 226 7.23 8.10 -10.66
C ASN A 226 6.55 6.83 -11.19
N GLY A 227 6.16 6.84 -12.47
CA GLY A 227 5.37 5.75 -13.05
C GLY A 227 6.09 4.40 -13.11
N ALA A 228 7.39 4.39 -13.39
CA ALA A 228 8.15 3.15 -13.44
C ALA A 228 8.34 2.54 -12.04
N ASP A 229 8.58 3.38 -11.03
CA ASP A 229 8.65 2.94 -9.65
C ASP A 229 7.28 2.45 -9.15
N ALA A 230 6.19 3.14 -9.52
CA ALA A 230 4.83 2.69 -9.20
C ALA A 230 4.56 1.27 -9.72
N SER A 231 4.96 0.95 -10.97
CA SER A 231 4.84 -0.40 -11.50
C SER A 231 5.61 -1.45 -10.69
N ARG A 232 6.90 -1.20 -10.43
CA ARG A 232 7.78 -2.15 -9.71
C ARG A 232 7.35 -2.33 -8.26
N MET A 233 6.94 -1.25 -7.60
CA MET A 233 6.46 -1.28 -6.21
C MET A 233 5.10 -1.94 -6.09
N LEU A 234 4.16 -1.71 -7.03
CA LEU A 234 2.86 -2.36 -7.00
C LEU A 234 2.97 -3.88 -7.20
N ARG A 235 3.93 -4.35 -8.01
CA ARG A 235 4.27 -5.79 -8.11
C ARG A 235 4.76 -6.36 -6.79
N THR A 236 5.65 -5.63 -6.12
CA THR A 236 6.14 -5.99 -4.78
C THR A 236 4.99 -6.02 -3.78
N ALA A 237 4.11 -5.01 -3.78
CA ALA A 237 2.95 -4.94 -2.90
C ALA A 237 2.01 -6.15 -3.06
N ILE A 238 1.68 -6.52 -4.30
CA ILE A 238 0.84 -7.70 -4.56
C ILE A 238 1.53 -8.99 -4.16
N ARG A 239 2.84 -9.11 -4.38
CA ARG A 239 3.61 -10.26 -3.93
C ARG A 239 3.58 -10.39 -2.41
N GLU A 240 3.83 -9.31 -1.67
CA GLU A 240 3.77 -9.30 -0.21
C GLU A 240 2.36 -9.66 0.30
N ALA A 241 1.31 -9.11 -0.31
CA ALA A 241 -0.06 -9.50 0.01
C ALA A 241 -0.32 -10.99 -0.27
N TYR A 242 0.12 -11.49 -1.43
CA TYR A 242 -0.15 -12.87 -1.86
C TYR A 242 0.64 -13.92 -1.08
N GLU A 243 1.95 -13.75 -0.96
CA GLU A 243 2.87 -14.72 -0.36
C GLU A 243 2.87 -14.64 1.17
N ASN A 244 2.92 -13.41 1.70
CA ASN A 244 3.15 -13.14 3.11
C ASN A 244 1.88 -12.69 3.86
N GLY A 245 0.73 -12.64 3.20
CA GLY A 245 -0.54 -12.28 3.85
C GLY A 245 -0.64 -10.82 4.29
N ARG A 246 0.19 -9.95 3.72
CA ARG A 246 0.41 -8.58 4.22
C ARG A 246 -0.70 -7.62 3.77
N VAL A 247 -0.97 -6.63 4.61
CA VAL A 247 -1.78 -5.46 4.24
C VAL A 247 -0.84 -4.38 3.71
N VAL A 248 -1.03 -3.96 2.47
CA VAL A 248 -0.26 -2.87 1.86
C VAL A 248 -1.18 -1.71 1.54
N VAL A 249 -0.79 -0.50 1.95
CA VAL A 249 -1.42 0.75 1.51
C VAL A 249 -0.51 1.42 0.49
N PHE A 250 -1.06 1.64 -0.69
CA PHE A 250 -0.36 2.17 -1.85
C PHE A 250 -0.88 3.57 -2.16
N ILE A 251 -0.15 4.59 -1.68
CA ILE A 251 -0.51 6.00 -1.84
C ILE A 251 0.00 6.50 -3.18
N GLU A 252 -0.93 6.77 -4.09
CA GLU A 252 -0.62 7.21 -5.44
C GLU A 252 -0.56 8.75 -5.47
N PRO A 253 0.58 9.37 -5.87
CA PRO A 253 0.68 10.83 -5.96
C PRO A 253 -0.22 11.37 -7.07
N ILE A 254 -1.43 11.77 -6.70
CA ILE A 254 -2.52 12.08 -7.63
C ILE A 254 -2.14 13.21 -8.60
N ALA A 255 -1.30 14.15 -8.13
CA ALA A 255 -0.77 15.26 -8.91
C ALA A 255 0.12 14.83 -10.09
N LEU A 256 0.73 13.65 -9.99
CA LEU A 256 1.70 13.15 -10.96
C LEU A 256 1.11 12.13 -11.93
N TYR A 257 -0.15 11.72 -11.77
CA TYR A 257 -0.79 10.71 -12.62
C TYR A 257 -0.63 10.97 -14.11
N MET A 258 -0.85 12.22 -14.52
CA MET A 258 -0.82 12.66 -15.91
C MET A 258 0.35 13.61 -16.21
N ALA A 259 1.25 13.82 -15.23
CA ALA A 259 2.43 14.63 -15.43
C ALA A 259 3.35 14.00 -16.49
N LYS A 260 3.77 14.80 -17.46
CA LYS A 260 4.67 14.38 -18.55
C LYS A 260 5.98 15.14 -18.55
N ASP A 261 5.98 16.33 -17.98
CA ASP A 261 7.09 17.27 -18.04
C ASP A 261 7.74 17.41 -16.67
N LEU A 262 9.07 17.52 -16.62
CA LEU A 262 9.81 17.70 -15.36
C LEU A 262 10.29 19.14 -15.16
N TYR A 263 10.90 19.77 -16.16
CA TYR A 263 11.52 21.08 -15.99
C TYR A 263 10.80 22.18 -16.76
N GLU A 264 10.48 21.92 -18.03
CA GLU A 264 9.87 22.90 -18.93
C GLU A 264 8.63 22.30 -19.59
N PRO A 265 7.62 23.13 -19.95
CA PRO A 265 6.45 22.64 -20.68
C PRO A 265 6.84 21.89 -21.96
N LYS A 266 6.25 20.71 -22.17
CA LYS A 266 6.49 19.81 -23.30
C LYS A 266 7.89 19.17 -23.37
N ASP A 267 8.66 19.17 -22.28
CA ASP A 267 9.97 18.49 -22.26
C ASP A 267 9.87 16.95 -22.22
N GLY A 268 8.72 16.40 -21.84
CA GLY A 268 8.50 14.95 -21.82
C GLY A 268 9.43 14.19 -20.86
N LYS A 269 10.04 14.85 -19.86
CA LYS A 269 11.04 14.25 -18.97
C LYS A 269 10.46 13.55 -17.74
N TRP A 270 9.13 13.48 -17.63
CA TRP A 270 8.41 12.76 -16.57
C TRP A 270 7.49 11.66 -17.09
N VAL A 271 7.80 11.12 -18.27
CA VAL A 271 7.24 9.86 -18.75
C VAL A 271 8.30 8.77 -18.71
N PHE A 272 7.86 7.54 -18.52
CA PHE A 272 8.76 6.40 -18.32
C PHE A 272 8.32 5.22 -19.15
N GLN A 273 9.27 4.39 -19.58
CA GLN A 273 8.98 3.11 -20.21
C GLN A 273 8.34 2.17 -19.19
N TYR A 274 7.41 1.33 -19.64
CA TYR A 274 6.84 0.29 -18.80
C TYR A 274 7.91 -0.75 -18.44
N PRO A 275 8.19 -1.01 -17.14
CA PRO A 275 9.25 -1.93 -16.74
C PRO A 275 8.93 -3.39 -17.11
N ASP A 276 9.98 -4.19 -17.29
CA ASP A 276 9.87 -5.62 -17.54
C ASP A 276 9.13 -6.32 -16.38
N LEU A 277 8.48 -7.45 -16.68
CA LEU A 277 7.50 -8.07 -15.76
C LEU A 277 8.10 -8.58 -14.45
N ASP A 278 9.39 -8.93 -14.47
CA ASP A 278 10.17 -9.42 -13.34
C ASP A 278 10.84 -8.29 -12.55
N GLU A 279 10.80 -7.05 -13.03
CA GLU A 279 11.31 -5.92 -12.28
C GLU A 279 10.40 -5.55 -11.11
N GLU A 280 11.01 -5.55 -9.91
CA GLU A 280 10.41 -5.21 -8.62
C GLU A 280 11.34 -4.28 -7.85
N ILE A 281 10.78 -3.46 -6.95
CA ILE A 281 11.56 -2.66 -6.00
C ILE A 281 11.29 -3.25 -4.62
N PRO A 282 12.25 -3.96 -4.00
CA PRO A 282 12.06 -4.57 -2.70
C PRO A 282 11.70 -3.54 -1.62
N LEU A 283 11.01 -4.00 -0.56
CA LEU A 283 10.71 -3.18 0.62
C LEU A 283 11.99 -2.51 1.16
N GLY A 284 11.86 -1.24 1.56
CA GLY A 284 12.97 -0.43 2.07
C GLY A 284 14.06 -0.05 1.07
N LYS A 285 13.89 -0.35 -0.23
CA LYS A 285 14.85 0.07 -1.27
C LYS A 285 14.63 1.53 -1.65
N ILE A 286 15.57 2.38 -1.24
CA ILE A 286 15.66 3.79 -1.66
C ILE A 286 16.23 3.97 -3.08
N SER A 287 16.03 5.17 -3.64
CA SER A 287 16.70 5.67 -4.85
C SER A 287 17.59 6.86 -4.54
N GLU A 288 18.62 7.07 -5.34
CA GLU A 288 19.52 8.24 -5.24
C GLU A 288 19.63 8.94 -6.59
N TYR A 289 19.54 10.27 -6.56
CA TYR A 289 19.66 11.13 -7.73
C TYR A 289 20.84 12.10 -7.56
N GLY A 290 21.92 11.81 -8.29
CA GLY A 290 23.20 12.51 -8.21
C GLY A 290 24.03 12.11 -6.98
N ASN A 291 25.24 12.65 -6.90
CA ASN A 291 26.28 12.22 -5.95
C ASN A 291 26.90 13.40 -5.15
N GLY A 292 26.21 14.54 -5.11
CA GLY A 292 26.68 15.72 -4.39
C GLY A 292 26.74 15.52 -2.87
N LYS A 293 27.69 16.20 -2.22
CA LYS A 293 27.89 16.18 -0.75
C LYS A 293 27.55 17.50 -0.07
N THR A 294 27.11 18.51 -0.82
CA THR A 294 26.82 19.85 -0.28
C THR A 294 25.51 19.87 0.51
N LEU A 295 24.50 19.18 -0.01
CA LEU A 295 23.16 19.05 0.54
C LEU A 295 22.60 17.71 0.06
N THR A 296 21.94 16.99 0.96
CA THR A 296 21.12 15.81 0.63
C THR A 296 19.67 16.13 0.95
N ILE A 297 18.78 16.06 -0.05
CA ILE A 297 17.33 16.20 0.14
C ILE A 297 16.73 14.80 0.27
N ILE A 298 16.01 14.50 1.34
CA ILE A 298 15.29 13.24 1.54
C ILE A 298 13.81 13.47 1.26
N THR A 299 13.23 12.66 0.39
CA THR A 299 11.88 12.93 -0.10
C THR A 299 11.15 11.66 -0.55
N TYR A 300 9.89 11.82 -0.97
CA TYR A 300 9.03 10.77 -1.52
C TYR A 300 7.87 11.38 -2.32
N GLY A 301 7.19 10.57 -3.13
CA GLY A 301 5.98 10.97 -3.87
C GLY A 301 6.16 12.26 -4.68
N ASN A 302 5.24 13.21 -4.49
CA ASN A 302 5.32 14.56 -5.09
C ASN A 302 6.64 15.28 -4.78
N GLY A 303 7.23 15.01 -3.62
CA GLY A 303 8.45 15.68 -3.18
C GLY A 303 9.66 15.34 -4.05
N LEU A 304 9.75 14.14 -4.65
CA LEU A 304 10.83 13.82 -5.60
C LEU A 304 10.76 14.73 -6.82
N TYR A 305 9.57 14.85 -7.42
CA TYR A 305 9.34 15.70 -8.58
C TYR A 305 9.80 17.14 -8.32
N LEU A 306 9.35 17.72 -7.20
CA LEU A 306 9.71 19.08 -6.78
C LEU A 306 11.20 19.21 -6.43
N SER A 307 11.77 18.20 -5.76
CA SER A 307 13.19 18.20 -5.36
C SER A 307 14.12 18.15 -6.57
N LEU A 308 13.75 17.44 -7.63
CA LEU A 308 14.52 17.41 -8.87
C LEU A 308 14.48 18.74 -9.63
N GLN A 309 13.35 19.45 -9.59
CA GLN A 309 13.25 20.82 -10.11
C GLN A 309 14.12 21.78 -9.28
N ALA A 310 13.96 21.77 -7.96
CA ALA A 310 14.73 22.60 -7.04
C ALA A 310 16.24 22.34 -7.14
N LYS A 311 16.64 21.06 -7.31
CA LYS A 311 18.03 20.65 -7.50
C LYS A 311 18.71 21.43 -8.63
N LYS A 312 18.06 21.56 -9.79
CA LYS A 312 18.63 22.29 -10.95
C LYS A 312 18.94 23.74 -10.58
N GLU A 313 18.04 24.41 -9.86
CA GLU A 313 18.20 25.80 -9.45
C GLU A 313 19.21 25.98 -8.30
N ILE A 314 19.21 25.07 -7.32
CA ILE A 314 20.17 25.07 -6.21
C ILE A 314 21.60 24.86 -6.74
N GLU A 315 21.82 23.87 -7.60
CA GLU A 315 23.14 23.61 -8.17
C GLU A 315 23.65 24.78 -9.01
N LYS A 316 22.76 25.46 -9.74
CA LYS A 316 23.09 26.67 -10.50
C LYS A 316 23.53 27.83 -9.59
N LYS A 317 22.82 28.06 -8.47
CA LYS A 317 23.14 29.14 -7.51
C LYS A 317 24.41 28.84 -6.71
N LEU A 318 24.54 27.63 -6.17
CA LEU A 318 25.67 27.24 -5.33
C LEU A 318 26.93 26.89 -6.11
N LYS A 319 26.82 26.67 -7.43
CA LYS A 319 27.90 26.11 -8.27
C LYS A 319 28.49 24.82 -7.69
N LYS A 320 27.66 24.04 -6.99
CA LYS A 320 28.01 22.78 -6.34
C LYS A 320 26.94 21.74 -6.60
N LYS A 321 27.30 20.47 -6.58
CA LYS A 321 26.36 19.35 -6.75
C LYS A 321 25.66 18.99 -5.44
N ILE A 322 24.41 18.58 -5.56
CA ILE A 322 23.58 18.06 -4.46
C ILE A 322 23.04 16.66 -4.79
N LYS A 323 22.49 15.99 -3.78
CA LYS A 323 21.88 14.67 -3.89
C LYS A 323 20.42 14.74 -3.47
N VAL A 324 19.57 13.94 -4.11
CA VAL A 324 18.18 13.74 -3.69
C VAL A 324 17.99 12.24 -3.46
N ILE A 325 17.45 11.86 -2.32
CA ILE A 325 17.13 10.47 -1.95
C ILE A 325 15.62 10.31 -1.94
N ASP A 326 15.12 9.33 -2.70
CA ASP A 326 13.71 8.95 -2.70
C ASP A 326 13.50 7.72 -1.81
N LEU A 327 12.67 7.86 -0.77
CA LEU A 327 12.44 6.81 0.22
C LEU A 327 11.60 5.66 -0.33
N ARG A 328 10.57 5.96 -1.15
CA ARG A 328 9.57 5.03 -1.72
C ARG A 328 8.69 4.27 -0.71
N TRP A 329 9.29 3.63 0.30
CA TRP A 329 8.59 2.88 1.35
C TRP A 329 8.70 3.62 2.67
N LEU A 330 7.58 3.91 3.34
CA LEU A 330 7.53 4.77 4.53
C LEU A 330 7.33 4.03 5.86
N SER A 331 6.89 2.76 5.81
CA SER A 331 6.85 1.82 6.94
C SER A 331 8.19 1.11 7.13
N ASP A 332 8.79 0.64 6.03
CA ASP A 332 9.95 -0.25 6.03
C ASP A 332 11.24 0.47 5.65
N ILE A 333 11.47 1.67 6.20
CA ILE A 333 12.66 2.47 5.86
C ILE A 333 13.91 1.74 6.38
N ASN A 334 14.80 1.34 5.47
CA ASN A 334 16.09 0.79 5.85
C ASN A 334 17.02 1.91 6.32
N ILE A 335 16.98 2.21 7.63
CA ILE A 335 17.73 3.31 8.25
C ILE A 335 19.23 3.19 7.99
N GLN A 336 19.80 1.99 8.08
CA GLN A 336 21.23 1.80 7.82
C GLN A 336 21.61 2.16 6.38
N LYS A 337 20.84 1.70 5.39
CA LYS A 337 21.05 2.06 3.98
C LYS A 337 20.83 3.55 3.75
N LEU A 338 19.86 4.17 4.41
CA LEU A 338 19.61 5.61 4.33
C LEU A 338 20.81 6.39 4.88
N LEU A 339 21.32 6.05 6.05
CA LEU A 339 22.51 6.67 6.64
C LEU A 339 23.74 6.49 5.74
N ASN A 340 23.95 5.29 5.20
CA ASN A 340 25.03 5.03 4.25
C ASN A 340 24.88 5.86 2.97
N ALA A 341 23.66 5.98 2.46
CA ALA A 341 23.36 6.79 1.28
C ALA A 341 23.55 8.28 1.55
N ILE A 342 23.16 8.81 2.71
CA ILE A 342 23.45 10.19 3.12
C ILE A 342 24.98 10.40 3.15
N GLY A 343 25.71 9.46 3.75
CA GLY A 343 27.16 9.49 3.85
C GLY A 343 27.65 10.63 4.75
N THR A 344 28.72 11.31 4.33
CA THR A 344 29.34 12.42 5.09
C THR A 344 28.73 13.79 4.77
N CYS A 345 27.49 13.85 4.29
CA CYS A 345 26.86 15.12 3.92
C CYS A 345 26.44 15.87 5.19
N GLU A 346 26.97 17.09 5.38
CA GLU A 346 26.72 17.88 6.60
C GLU A 346 25.30 18.49 6.63
N ASN A 347 24.70 18.73 5.47
CA ASN A 347 23.38 19.35 5.36
C ASN A 347 22.37 18.35 4.81
N VAL A 348 21.32 18.07 5.59
CA VAL A 348 20.20 17.21 5.19
C VAL A 348 18.91 18.05 5.25
N LEU A 349 18.13 18.01 4.17
CA LEU A 349 16.81 18.63 4.07
C LEU A 349 15.74 17.55 3.96
#